data_AF-A0A849PKI1-F1
#
_entry.id   AF-A0A849PKI1-F1
#
_cell.length_a   1.000
_cell.length_b   1.000
_cell.length_c   1.000
_cell.angle_alpha   90.00
_cell.angle_beta   90.00
_cell.angle_gamma   90.00
#
_symmetry.space_group_name_H-M   'P 1'
#
loop_
_entity.id
_entity.type
_entity.pdbx_description
1 polymer ?
#
loop_
_entity_poly.entity_id
_entity_poly.type
_entity_poly.pdbx_seq_one_letter_code
_entity_poly.pdbx_strand_id
1 'polypeptide(L)'
;NIASNNMDGICLYDSSNNNTLTSNIASDNSNWDISIEDSSSTFTDSTLTGTTVSFTYNGNVLLKGVGSPATDPSGRQSIGKFINAANRSAGAWLYLNFSYSTADVSGLDESSLAVWEYNGIAWLEDGWNGTRYLSTANNVVGVNITSFSVFAPMATAAAGGSTGGGGGDGTYPPGWGTPAPTVTATKAPAATDAPPGERVTPSPTKKPAAAKATTQAAEGTTAGTPAKKGAPGFTAVFAIAGMLAVAYAMMRRRA
;
A
#
# COMPACT_ATOMS: atom_id res chain seq x y z
N ASN A 1 0.68 10.19 13.85
CA ASN A 1 2.04 10.17 14.45
C ASN A 1 3.05 10.65 13.39
N ILE A 2 4.19 11.24 13.77
CA ILE A 2 5.29 11.58 12.85
C ILE A 2 6.55 10.82 13.29
N ALA A 3 7.02 9.88 12.47
CA ALA A 3 8.20 9.06 12.72
C ALA A 3 9.22 9.27 11.61
N SER A 4 10.16 10.21 11.83
CA SER A 4 11.17 10.56 10.82
C SER A 4 12.58 10.58 11.37
N ASN A 5 13.58 10.39 10.49
CA ASN A 5 15.00 10.40 10.83
C ASN A 5 15.39 9.35 11.89
N ASN A 6 14.66 8.24 11.96
CA ASN A 6 14.96 7.12 12.85
C ASN A 6 15.64 5.98 12.08
N MET A 7 16.03 4.93 12.81
CA MET A 7 16.39 3.66 12.15
C MET A 7 15.17 3.05 11.46
N ASP A 8 14.13 2.79 12.23
CA ASP A 8 12.80 2.38 11.75
C ASP A 8 11.76 3.41 12.20
N GLY A 9 10.75 3.63 11.38
CA GLY A 9 9.65 4.56 11.66
C GLY A 9 8.63 3.97 12.64
N ILE A 10 7.53 3.44 12.11
CA ILE A 10 6.47 2.82 12.89
C ILE A 10 6.73 1.33 13.00
N CYS A 11 6.77 0.83 14.22
CA CYS A 11 7.09 -0.56 14.51
C CYS A 11 5.94 -1.24 15.26
N LEU A 12 5.44 -2.37 14.74
CA LEU A 12 4.53 -3.26 15.46
C LEU A 12 5.21 -4.61 15.64
N TYR A 13 5.44 -4.98 16.91
CA TYR A 13 6.11 -6.22 17.31
C TYR A 13 5.30 -6.95 18.39
N ASP A 14 5.59 -8.24 18.56
CA ASP A 14 5.17 -9.03 19.72
C ASP A 14 3.66 -8.94 20.03
N SER A 15 2.83 -9.27 19.03
CA SER A 15 1.37 -9.28 19.17
C SER A 15 0.76 -7.89 19.46
N SER A 16 1.31 -6.83 18.86
CA SER A 16 0.71 -5.50 18.83
C SER A 16 -0.54 -5.47 17.93
N ASN A 17 -1.60 -6.14 18.41
CA ASN A 17 -2.77 -6.48 17.63
C ASN A 17 -3.94 -5.51 17.82
N ASN A 18 -4.83 -5.46 16.83
CA ASN A 18 -6.09 -4.73 16.85
C ASN A 18 -5.94 -3.22 17.00
N ASN A 19 -4.84 -2.67 16.48
CA ASN A 19 -4.66 -1.22 16.41
C ASN A 19 -5.18 -0.70 15.07
N THR A 20 -5.66 0.55 15.11
CA THR A 20 -5.99 1.33 13.91
C THR A 20 -5.04 2.50 13.83
N LEU A 21 -4.14 2.47 12.86
CA LEU A 21 -3.11 3.49 12.65
C LEU A 21 -3.55 4.39 11.51
N THR A 22 -3.97 5.61 11.85
CA THR A 22 -4.49 6.58 10.88
C THR A 22 -3.58 7.79 10.74
N SER A 23 -3.46 8.31 9.51
CA SER A 23 -2.82 9.62 9.25
C SER A 23 -1.41 9.75 9.85
N ASN A 24 -0.62 8.69 9.74
CA ASN A 24 0.77 8.72 10.20
C ASN A 24 1.69 9.17 9.09
N ILE A 25 2.78 9.85 9.45
CA ILE A 25 3.81 10.28 8.53
C ILE A 25 5.09 9.57 8.94
N ALA A 26 5.67 8.80 8.02
CA ALA A 26 6.97 8.21 8.21
C ALA A 26 7.86 8.54 6.99
N SER A 27 9.02 9.12 7.24
CA SER A 27 9.93 9.55 6.18
C SER A 27 11.37 9.57 6.68
N ASP A 28 12.32 9.48 5.76
CA ASP A 28 13.75 9.63 6.07
C ASP A 28 14.27 8.68 7.16
N ASN A 29 13.59 7.53 7.35
CA ASN A 29 14.08 6.48 8.22
C ASN A 29 15.14 5.66 7.48
N SER A 30 16.21 5.23 8.13
CA SER A 30 17.34 4.59 7.43
C SER A 30 17.04 3.16 6.98
N ASN A 31 16.12 2.46 7.65
CA ASN A 31 15.71 1.09 7.35
C ASN A 31 14.27 1.09 6.79
N TRP A 32 13.24 0.87 7.61
CA TRP A 32 11.84 0.84 7.16
C TRP A 32 11.00 1.99 7.71
N ASP A 33 10.03 2.46 6.94
CA ASP A 33 9.09 3.48 7.43
C ASP A 33 7.98 2.83 8.26
N ILE A 34 7.58 1.61 7.88
CA ILE A 34 6.71 0.73 8.65
C ILE A 34 7.35 -0.66 8.71
N SER A 35 7.53 -1.19 9.91
CA SER A 35 7.96 -2.56 10.18
C SER A 35 6.91 -3.28 11.00
N ILE A 36 6.40 -4.41 10.50
CA ILE A 36 5.39 -5.22 11.18
C ILE A 36 5.89 -6.65 11.28
N GLU A 37 6.01 -7.14 12.50
CA GLU A 37 6.35 -8.53 12.79
C GLU A 37 5.42 -9.10 13.86
N ASP A 38 4.88 -10.29 13.58
CA ASP A 38 4.03 -11.07 14.48
C ASP A 38 2.88 -10.25 15.10
N SER A 39 2.30 -9.36 14.29
CA SER A 39 1.28 -8.39 14.67
C SER A 39 0.22 -8.25 13.57
N SER A 40 -0.99 -7.82 13.95
CA SER A 40 -2.13 -7.62 13.05
C SER A 40 -2.87 -6.35 13.41
N SER A 41 -2.89 -5.39 12.49
CA SER A 41 -3.47 -4.05 12.68
C SER A 41 -3.86 -3.47 11.32
N THR A 42 -4.64 -2.39 11.31
CA THR A 42 -5.04 -1.70 10.08
C THR A 42 -4.34 -0.36 9.94
N PHE A 43 -3.95 -0.02 8.71
CA PHE A 43 -3.31 1.26 8.38
C PHE A 43 -4.16 2.00 7.37
N THR A 44 -4.52 3.24 7.70
CA THR A 44 -5.28 4.10 6.80
C THR A 44 -4.61 5.46 6.66
N ASP A 45 -4.54 5.95 5.42
CA ASP A 45 -4.05 7.28 5.05
C ASP A 45 -2.67 7.61 5.66
N SER A 46 -1.77 6.64 5.68
CA SER A 46 -0.41 6.84 6.18
C SER A 46 0.52 7.25 5.04
N THR A 47 1.30 8.31 5.25
CA THR A 47 2.19 8.90 4.25
C THR A 47 3.62 8.45 4.47
N LEU A 48 4.17 7.74 3.47
CA LEU A 48 5.53 7.22 3.44
C LEU A 48 6.34 7.97 2.38
N THR A 49 7.26 8.84 2.80
CA THR A 49 8.06 9.69 1.88
C THR A 49 7.19 10.34 0.79
N GLY A 50 6.13 11.05 1.19
CA GLY A 50 5.21 11.74 0.28
C GLY A 50 4.15 10.86 -0.40
N THR A 51 4.24 9.54 -0.29
CA THR A 51 3.24 8.60 -0.84
C THR A 51 2.23 8.19 0.23
N THR A 52 0.97 8.59 0.08
CA THR A 52 -0.12 8.20 1.00
C THR A 52 -0.72 6.86 0.61
N VAL A 53 -0.76 5.94 1.57
CA VAL A 53 -1.29 4.58 1.40
C VAL A 53 -2.21 4.16 2.52
N SER A 54 -3.12 3.26 2.17
CA SER A 54 -3.92 2.46 3.10
C SER A 54 -3.70 0.99 2.77
N PHE A 55 -3.64 0.11 3.78
CA PHE A 55 -3.39 -1.30 3.51
C PHE A 55 -3.88 -2.24 4.60
N THR A 56 -4.10 -3.48 4.18
CA THR A 56 -4.27 -4.67 5.03
C THR A 56 -3.27 -5.72 4.59
N TYR A 57 -2.94 -6.66 5.47
CA TYR A 57 -1.86 -7.60 5.23
C TYR A 57 -2.05 -8.89 6.04
N ASN A 58 -1.24 -9.88 5.72
CA ASN A 58 -0.99 -11.06 6.52
C ASN A 58 0.52 -11.32 6.58
N GLY A 59 0.98 -11.82 7.73
CA GLY A 59 2.40 -12.10 7.96
C GLY A 59 3.22 -10.83 8.23
N ASN A 60 4.53 -10.99 8.16
CA ASN A 60 5.51 -9.97 8.51
C ASN A 60 5.84 -9.16 7.25
N VAL A 61 5.39 -7.91 7.22
CA VAL A 61 5.50 -7.00 6.08
C VAL A 61 6.23 -5.73 6.47
N LEU A 62 7.05 -5.23 5.56
CA LEU A 62 7.81 -4.00 5.73
C LEU A 62 7.50 -3.06 4.57
N LEU A 63 7.30 -1.78 4.85
CA LEU A 63 7.04 -0.78 3.82
C LEU A 63 8.00 0.40 3.98
N LYS A 64 8.44 0.92 2.84
CA LYS A 64 9.27 2.12 2.74
C LYS A 64 8.85 2.96 1.56
N GLY A 65 8.69 4.26 1.76
CA GLY A 65 8.53 5.21 0.66
C GLY A 65 9.83 5.35 -0.14
N VAL A 66 9.76 5.39 -1.46
CA VAL A 66 10.94 5.46 -2.32
C VAL A 66 11.08 6.88 -2.88
N GLY A 67 12.11 7.60 -2.42
CA GLY A 67 12.40 8.96 -2.89
C GLY A 67 13.21 9.05 -4.20
N SER A 68 13.85 7.95 -4.63
CA SER A 68 14.62 7.89 -5.87
C SER A 68 14.31 6.58 -6.63
N PRO A 69 13.23 6.56 -7.43
CA PRO A 69 12.77 5.37 -8.13
C PRO A 69 13.50 5.14 -9.46
N ALA A 70 13.33 3.95 -10.04
CA ALA A 70 13.74 3.64 -11.41
C ALA A 70 12.93 4.45 -12.44
N THR A 71 13.52 4.71 -13.61
CA THR A 71 12.84 5.44 -14.70
C THR A 71 11.59 4.69 -15.19
N ASP A 72 10.54 5.46 -15.52
CA ASP A 72 9.28 4.92 -16.04
C ASP A 72 9.50 4.17 -17.37
N PRO A 73 8.73 3.08 -17.63
CA PRO A 73 8.85 2.35 -18.89
C PRO A 73 8.22 3.13 -20.05
N SER A 74 8.65 2.85 -21.28
CA SER A 74 8.14 3.53 -22.47
C SER A 74 6.61 3.42 -22.57
N GLY A 75 5.95 4.54 -22.88
CA GLY A 75 4.50 4.61 -23.05
C GLY A 75 3.69 4.68 -21.76
N ARG A 76 4.34 4.64 -20.59
CA ARG A 76 3.70 4.83 -19.28
C ARG A 76 4.38 5.95 -18.51
N GLN A 77 3.65 6.53 -17.58
CA GLN A 77 4.14 7.54 -16.66
C GLN A 77 3.63 7.22 -15.26
N SER A 78 4.52 7.26 -14.28
CA SER A 78 4.15 7.16 -12.87
C SER A 78 3.49 8.44 -12.38
N ILE A 79 2.62 8.30 -11.39
CA ILE A 79 1.99 9.45 -10.72
C ILE A 79 2.85 10.00 -9.57
N GLY A 80 4.16 9.71 -9.56
CA GLY A 80 5.09 10.18 -8.54
C GLY A 80 4.97 9.48 -7.18
N LYS A 81 4.31 8.31 -7.11
CA LYS A 81 4.06 7.56 -5.87
C LYS A 81 4.73 6.19 -5.91
N PHE A 82 5.56 5.90 -4.91
CA PHE A 82 6.41 4.72 -4.91
C PHE A 82 6.55 4.11 -3.51
N ILE A 83 6.25 2.82 -3.40
CA ILE A 83 6.43 2.03 -2.17
C ILE A 83 7.30 0.82 -2.46
N ASN A 84 8.38 0.66 -1.69
CA ASN A 84 9.07 -0.60 -1.55
C ASN A 84 8.37 -1.41 -0.46
N ALA A 85 7.90 -2.61 -0.79
CA ALA A 85 7.39 -3.56 0.18
C ALA A 85 8.30 -4.78 0.23
N ALA A 86 8.54 -5.29 1.44
CA ALA A 86 9.29 -6.51 1.67
C ALA A 86 8.54 -7.46 2.59
N ASN A 87 8.87 -8.74 2.45
CA ASN A 87 8.29 -9.84 3.22
C ASN A 87 9.37 -10.48 4.12
N ARG A 88 9.02 -10.79 5.37
CA ARG A 88 9.85 -11.55 6.33
C ARG A 88 9.25 -12.87 6.81
N SER A 89 8.11 -13.30 6.26
CA SER A 89 7.44 -14.54 6.64
C SER A 89 6.89 -15.33 5.46
N ALA A 90 6.78 -16.65 5.61
CA ALA A 90 6.16 -17.48 4.59
C ALA A 90 4.66 -17.15 4.45
N GLY A 91 4.18 -17.04 3.20
CA GLY A 91 2.75 -16.81 2.92
C GLY A 91 2.24 -15.40 3.24
N ALA A 92 3.13 -14.42 3.41
CA ALA A 92 2.70 -13.03 3.55
C ALA A 92 2.02 -12.52 2.28
N TRP A 93 1.06 -11.63 2.47
CA TRP A 93 0.44 -10.86 1.39
C TRP A 93 0.12 -9.46 1.88
N LEU A 94 0.00 -8.52 0.95
CA LEU A 94 -0.28 -7.13 1.22
C LEU A 94 -1.32 -6.61 0.22
N TYR A 95 -2.47 -6.16 0.70
CA TYR A 95 -3.42 -5.42 -0.10
C TYR A 95 -3.14 -3.92 0.05
N LEU A 96 -2.50 -3.34 -0.95
CA LEU A 96 -1.99 -1.97 -0.90
C LEU A 96 -2.84 -1.04 -1.77
N ASN A 97 -3.31 0.05 -1.18
CA ASN A 97 -4.01 1.13 -1.87
C ASN A 97 -3.18 2.41 -1.84
N PHE A 98 -3.02 3.04 -3.00
CA PHE A 98 -2.43 4.36 -3.17
C PHE A 98 -3.55 5.39 -3.30
N SER A 99 -3.51 6.40 -2.44
CA SER A 99 -4.37 7.57 -2.58
C SER A 99 -3.69 8.60 -3.48
N TYR A 100 -4.44 9.18 -4.41
CA TYR A 100 -3.94 10.20 -5.32
C TYR A 100 -4.88 11.41 -5.39
N SER A 101 -4.40 12.46 -6.03
CA SER A 101 -5.16 13.68 -6.32
C SER A 101 -5.34 13.85 -7.82
N THR A 102 -6.30 14.68 -8.22
CA THR A 102 -6.50 15.03 -9.64
C THR A 102 -5.27 15.68 -10.28
N ALA A 103 -4.42 16.34 -9.47
CA ALA A 103 -3.16 16.90 -9.93
C ALA A 103 -2.13 15.81 -10.27
N ASP A 104 -2.13 14.70 -9.54
CA ASP A 104 -1.18 13.58 -9.74
C ASP A 104 -1.40 12.87 -11.09
N VAL A 105 -2.63 12.94 -11.63
CA VAL A 105 -3.03 12.33 -12.90
C VAL A 105 -3.24 13.35 -14.03
N SER A 106 -2.81 14.59 -13.83
CA SER A 106 -2.96 15.65 -14.84
C SER A 106 -2.21 15.28 -16.13
N GLY A 107 -2.92 15.28 -17.26
CA GLY A 107 -2.36 14.88 -18.56
C GLY A 107 -2.30 13.37 -18.81
N LEU A 108 -2.76 12.55 -17.86
CA LEU A 108 -2.80 11.09 -17.96
C LEU A 108 -4.24 10.60 -18.16
N ASP A 109 -4.37 9.42 -18.78
CA ASP A 109 -5.63 8.69 -18.82
C ASP A 109 -5.82 7.95 -17.50
N GLU A 110 -6.60 8.54 -16.60
CA GLU A 110 -6.89 7.98 -15.28
C GLU A 110 -7.53 6.58 -15.36
N SER A 111 -8.28 6.28 -16.43
CA SER A 111 -8.90 4.95 -16.61
C SER A 111 -7.88 3.85 -16.89
N SER A 112 -6.66 4.22 -17.30
CA SER A 112 -5.54 3.31 -17.54
C SER A 112 -4.66 3.08 -16.31
N LEU A 113 -4.97 3.73 -15.18
CA LEU A 113 -4.14 3.72 -13.98
C LEU A 113 -4.13 2.33 -13.33
N ALA A 114 -2.95 1.76 -13.19
CA ALA A 114 -2.73 0.47 -12.55
C ALA A 114 -1.45 0.50 -11.71
N VAL A 115 -1.34 -0.37 -10.70
CA VAL A 115 -0.11 -0.52 -9.91
C VAL A 115 0.85 -1.45 -10.65
N TRP A 116 2.08 -1.01 -10.91
CA TRP A 116 3.16 -1.74 -11.57
C TRP A 116 4.21 -2.19 -10.56
N GLU A 117 4.91 -3.30 -10.84
CA GLU A 117 6.04 -3.81 -10.05
C GLU A 117 7.35 -3.53 -10.80
N TYR A 118 8.35 -3.00 -10.11
CA TYR A 118 9.71 -2.98 -10.60
C TYR A 118 10.44 -4.22 -10.05
N ASN A 119 10.82 -5.16 -10.90
CA ASN A 119 11.46 -6.41 -10.46
C ASN A 119 13.00 -6.30 -10.26
N GLY A 120 13.54 -5.08 -10.23
CA GLY A 120 14.98 -4.82 -10.21
C GLY A 120 15.60 -4.59 -11.60
N ILE A 121 14.89 -4.93 -12.68
CA ILE A 121 15.36 -4.80 -14.07
C ILE A 121 14.38 -3.97 -14.90
N ALA A 122 13.08 -4.25 -14.78
CA ALA A 122 12.03 -3.62 -15.57
C ALA A 122 10.75 -3.45 -14.76
N TRP A 123 9.94 -2.51 -15.21
CA TRP A 123 8.57 -2.34 -14.75
C TRP A 123 7.65 -3.34 -15.46
N LEU A 124 6.88 -4.08 -14.66
CA LEU A 124 5.95 -5.10 -15.11
C LEU A 124 4.54 -4.71 -14.70
N GLU A 125 3.62 -4.73 -15.67
CA GLU A 125 2.21 -4.58 -15.40
C GLU A 125 1.65 -5.86 -14.77
N ASP A 126 1.94 -7.03 -15.36
CA ASP A 126 1.29 -8.29 -15.02
C ASP A 126 2.27 -9.42 -14.68
N GLY A 127 1.73 -10.55 -14.21
CA GLY A 127 2.49 -11.77 -13.88
C GLY A 127 2.93 -11.86 -12.41
N TRP A 128 2.71 -10.82 -11.61
CA TRP A 128 3.04 -10.75 -10.19
C TRP A 128 1.85 -10.35 -9.29
N ASN A 129 0.81 -9.77 -9.90
CA ASN A 129 -0.32 -9.17 -9.20
C ASN A 129 -1.45 -10.18 -8.92
N GLY A 130 -2.18 -9.95 -7.82
CA GLY A 130 -3.48 -10.57 -7.59
C GLY A 130 -4.63 -9.64 -8.02
N THR A 131 -5.71 -9.60 -7.25
CA THR A 131 -6.84 -8.69 -7.49
C THR A 131 -6.38 -7.22 -7.55
N ARG A 132 -6.82 -6.50 -8.58
CA ARG A 132 -6.60 -5.06 -8.76
C ARG A 132 -7.87 -4.26 -8.48
N TYR A 133 -7.68 -3.00 -8.12
CA TYR A 133 -8.76 -2.07 -7.81
C TYR A 133 -8.43 -0.67 -8.33
N LEU A 134 -9.40 -0.02 -8.97
CA LEU A 134 -9.33 1.37 -9.37
C LEU A 134 -10.67 2.03 -9.05
N SER A 135 -10.62 3.17 -8.37
CA SER A 135 -11.78 4.00 -8.07
C SER A 135 -11.44 5.45 -8.35
N THR A 136 -11.76 5.90 -9.56
CA THR A 136 -11.56 7.29 -9.99
C THR A 136 -12.42 8.28 -9.19
N ALA A 137 -13.61 7.85 -8.75
CA ALA A 137 -14.47 8.67 -7.88
C ALA A 137 -13.84 8.96 -6.51
N ASN A 138 -13.03 8.04 -5.98
CA ASN A 138 -12.38 8.18 -4.68
C ASN A 138 -10.88 8.51 -4.78
N ASN A 139 -10.35 8.60 -6.01
CA ASN A 139 -8.92 8.73 -6.30
C ASN A 139 -8.05 7.67 -5.60
N VAL A 140 -8.43 6.40 -5.76
CA VAL A 140 -7.69 5.26 -5.18
C VAL A 140 -7.39 4.22 -6.24
N VAL A 141 -6.16 3.74 -6.27
CA VAL A 141 -5.72 2.59 -7.07
C VAL A 141 -4.98 1.60 -6.18
N GLY A 142 -5.24 0.31 -6.32
CA GLY A 142 -4.71 -0.70 -5.42
C GLY A 142 -4.54 -2.07 -6.05
N VAL A 143 -3.83 -2.93 -5.32
CA VAL A 143 -3.47 -4.27 -5.77
C VAL A 143 -3.20 -5.20 -4.59
N ASN A 144 -3.54 -6.49 -4.75
CA ASN A 144 -3.08 -7.54 -3.87
C ASN A 144 -1.68 -8.03 -4.28
N ILE A 145 -0.74 -7.98 -3.35
CA ILE A 145 0.69 -8.24 -3.55
C ILE A 145 1.05 -9.57 -2.88
N THR A 146 1.68 -10.45 -3.66
CA THR A 146 2.23 -11.74 -3.18
C THR A 146 3.69 -11.96 -3.60
N SER A 147 4.17 -11.22 -4.60
CA SER A 147 5.59 -10.96 -4.89
C SER A 147 5.94 -9.58 -4.38
N PHE A 148 7.06 -9.42 -3.66
CA PHE A 148 7.39 -8.18 -2.94
C PHE A 148 8.58 -7.46 -3.59
N SER A 149 8.40 -6.19 -3.94
CA SER A 149 9.41 -5.32 -4.54
C SER A 149 9.01 -3.84 -4.43
N VAL A 150 9.43 -2.99 -5.37
CA VAL A 150 8.98 -1.60 -5.52
C VAL A 150 7.74 -1.54 -6.41
N PHE A 151 6.75 -0.78 -5.98
CA PHE A 151 5.46 -0.61 -6.65
C PHE A 151 5.15 0.86 -6.91
N ALA A 152 4.53 1.13 -8.06
CA ALA A 152 4.12 2.47 -8.44
C ALA A 152 2.85 2.44 -9.28
N PRO A 153 1.86 3.32 -9.03
CA PRO A 153 0.76 3.52 -9.96
C PRO A 153 1.23 4.26 -11.22
N MET A 154 0.90 3.71 -12.39
CA MET A 154 1.28 4.25 -13.68
C MET A 154 0.09 4.25 -14.64
N ALA A 155 0.06 5.24 -15.54
CA ALA A 155 -0.97 5.43 -16.55
C ALA A 155 -0.36 5.78 -17.90
N THR A 156 -1.14 5.65 -18.98
CA THR A 156 -0.80 6.21 -20.29
C THR A 156 -1.12 7.69 -20.35
N ALA A 157 -0.54 8.41 -21.32
CA ALA A 157 -0.94 9.78 -21.61
C ALA A 157 -2.41 9.84 -22.04
N ALA A 158 -3.11 10.91 -21.66
CA ALA A 158 -4.48 11.14 -22.11
C ALA A 158 -4.52 11.35 -23.62
N ALA A 159 -5.49 10.72 -24.29
CA ALA A 159 -5.79 10.94 -25.70
C ALA A 159 -6.32 12.37 -25.91
N GLY A 160 -5.41 13.34 -26.00
CA GLY A 160 -5.73 14.76 -26.08
C GLY A 160 -4.55 15.68 -25.72
N GLY A 161 -3.52 15.16 -25.06
CA GLY A 161 -2.30 15.89 -24.70
C GLY A 161 -1.21 15.85 -25.76
N SER A 162 -1.55 15.85 -27.05
CA SER A 162 -0.56 16.09 -28.10
C SER A 162 -0.21 17.59 -28.12
N THR A 163 0.61 18.02 -27.17
CA THR A 163 1.46 19.20 -27.39
C THR A 163 2.54 18.77 -28.36
N GLY A 164 2.23 18.96 -29.65
CA GLY A 164 3.10 18.64 -30.76
C GLY A 164 4.48 19.27 -30.61
N GLY A 165 5.49 18.42 -30.41
CA GLY A 165 6.87 18.72 -30.75
C GLY A 165 7.06 18.51 -32.25
N GLY A 166 6.59 19.48 -33.05
CA GLY A 166 6.75 19.50 -34.50
C GLY A 166 8.19 19.83 -34.88
N GLY A 167 8.91 18.83 -35.41
CA GLY A 167 10.08 19.00 -36.26
C GLY A 167 9.79 18.32 -37.59
N GLY A 168 9.06 18.99 -38.48
CA GLY A 168 8.64 18.42 -39.75
C GLY A 168 8.09 19.48 -40.67
N ASP A 169 9.01 20.06 -41.44
CA ASP A 169 8.81 20.91 -42.61
C ASP A 169 7.66 20.39 -43.50
N GLY A 170 6.65 21.24 -43.72
CA GLY A 170 5.41 20.85 -44.40
C GLY A 170 4.52 22.05 -44.62
N THR A 171 4.87 22.85 -45.63
CA THR A 171 4.04 23.95 -46.15
C THR A 171 2.70 23.42 -46.68
N TYR A 172 1.57 23.84 -46.09
CA TYR A 172 0.25 23.74 -46.72
C TYR A 172 -0.47 25.11 -46.71
N PRO A 173 -1.22 25.46 -47.76
CA PRO A 173 -1.68 26.83 -48.02
C PRO A 173 -3.02 27.18 -47.32
N PRO A 174 -3.38 28.47 -47.26
CA PRO A 174 -4.46 28.95 -46.40
C PRO A 174 -5.83 28.84 -47.06
N GLY A 175 -6.83 28.40 -46.29
CA GLY A 175 -8.23 28.73 -46.58
C GLY A 175 -9.23 27.62 -46.36
N TRP A 176 -9.53 27.28 -45.10
CA TRP A 176 -10.87 26.83 -44.67
C TRP A 176 -11.08 27.25 -43.22
N GLY A 177 -11.69 28.42 -43.02
CA GLY A 177 -12.23 28.81 -41.72
C GLY A 177 -13.44 27.94 -41.40
N THR A 178 -13.33 27.15 -40.34
CA THR A 178 -14.47 26.42 -39.76
C THR A 178 -15.02 27.28 -38.63
N PRO A 179 -16.26 27.78 -38.68
CA PRO A 179 -16.80 28.59 -37.59
C PRO A 179 -17.02 27.74 -36.33
N ALA A 180 -16.65 28.33 -35.19
CA ALA A 180 -16.83 27.79 -33.86
C ALA A 180 -18.33 27.56 -33.55
N PRO A 181 -18.71 26.45 -32.88
CA PRO A 181 -20.08 26.27 -32.42
C PRO A 181 -20.40 27.26 -31.29
N THR A 182 -21.44 28.06 -31.48
CA THR A 182 -22.09 28.88 -30.45
C THR A 182 -22.74 27.95 -29.42
N VAL A 183 -22.23 27.94 -28.20
CA VAL A 183 -22.86 27.23 -27.08
C VAL A 183 -23.90 28.14 -26.44
N THR A 184 -25.18 27.85 -26.68
CA THR A 184 -26.30 28.49 -25.96
C THR A 184 -26.39 27.87 -24.56
N ALA A 185 -26.08 28.66 -23.52
CA ALA A 185 -26.26 28.24 -22.14
C ALA A 185 -27.76 28.17 -21.77
N THR A 186 -28.26 26.96 -21.56
CA THR A 186 -29.58 26.71 -20.96
C THR A 186 -29.54 27.02 -19.47
N LYS A 187 -30.47 27.88 -19.03
CA LYS A 187 -30.67 28.30 -17.63
C LYS A 187 -31.05 27.11 -16.75
N ALA A 188 -30.34 26.94 -15.64
CA ALA A 188 -30.63 25.96 -14.59
C ALA A 188 -31.98 26.24 -13.89
N PRO A 189 -32.81 25.23 -13.57
CA PRO A 189 -33.98 25.39 -12.71
C PRO A 189 -33.56 25.55 -11.24
N ALA A 190 -34.33 26.40 -10.54
CA ALA A 190 -34.16 26.74 -9.13
C ALA A 190 -34.37 25.52 -8.20
N ALA A 191 -33.52 25.41 -7.18
CA ALA A 191 -33.69 24.48 -6.07
C ALA A 191 -34.94 24.87 -5.27
N THR A 192 -35.78 23.88 -4.98
CA THR A 192 -36.90 23.98 -4.05
C THR A 192 -36.45 23.43 -2.71
N ASP A 193 -36.52 24.26 -1.67
CA ASP A 193 -36.22 23.91 -0.28
C ASP A 193 -37.19 22.83 0.22
N ALA A 194 -36.64 21.75 0.78
CA ALA A 194 -37.38 20.76 1.56
C ALA A 194 -37.17 21.00 3.07
N PRO A 195 -38.21 20.87 3.91
CA PRO A 195 -38.13 21.18 5.33
C PRO A 195 -37.43 20.07 6.15
N PRO A 196 -36.96 20.37 7.38
CA PRO A 196 -36.16 19.46 8.19
C PRO A 196 -37.02 18.32 8.76
N GLY A 197 -36.69 17.09 8.38
CA GLY A 197 -37.26 15.87 8.96
C GLY A 197 -36.73 15.60 10.37
N GLU A 198 -37.66 15.24 11.26
CA GLU A 198 -37.46 14.94 12.68
C GLU A 198 -36.36 13.90 12.94
N ARG A 199 -35.46 14.25 13.86
CA ARG A 199 -34.44 13.35 14.41
C ARG A 199 -35.10 12.46 15.47
N VAL A 200 -35.43 11.22 15.13
CA VAL A 200 -35.86 10.22 16.11
C VAL A 200 -34.65 9.72 16.89
N THR A 201 -34.65 9.98 18.19
CA THR A 201 -33.67 9.52 19.18
C THR A 201 -33.78 8.01 19.38
N PRO A 202 -32.72 7.20 19.16
CA PRO A 202 -32.76 5.79 19.54
C PRO A 202 -32.67 5.62 21.06
N SER A 203 -33.59 4.81 21.60
CA SER A 203 -33.67 4.43 23.01
C SER A 203 -32.54 3.44 23.38
N PRO A 204 -31.86 3.58 24.53
CA PRO A 204 -30.77 2.70 24.90
C PRO A 204 -31.27 1.31 25.31
N THR A 205 -30.79 0.28 24.61
CA THR A 205 -31.05 -1.13 24.94
C THR A 205 -30.30 -1.52 26.23
N LYS A 206 -31.05 -2.08 27.18
CA LYS A 206 -30.57 -2.61 28.46
C LYS A 206 -29.48 -3.69 28.26
N LYS A 207 -28.35 -3.48 28.93
CA LYS A 207 -27.26 -4.43 29.18
C LYS A 207 -27.72 -5.55 30.13
N PRO A 208 -27.59 -6.85 29.76
CA PRO A 208 -27.77 -7.94 30.71
C PRO A 208 -26.60 -8.02 31.71
N ALA A 209 -26.95 -8.27 32.97
CA ALA A 209 -26.05 -8.39 34.10
C ALA A 209 -25.14 -9.63 33.99
N ALA A 210 -23.85 -9.45 34.31
CA ALA A 210 -22.89 -10.54 34.46
C ALA A 210 -23.19 -11.33 35.74
N ALA A 211 -23.51 -12.61 35.59
CA ALA A 211 -23.60 -13.55 36.69
C ALA A 211 -22.19 -13.92 37.17
N LYS A 212 -21.94 -13.63 38.44
CA LYS A 212 -20.75 -13.98 39.21
C LYS A 212 -20.85 -15.46 39.61
N ALA A 213 -19.90 -16.28 39.16
CA ALA A 213 -19.69 -17.62 39.69
C ALA A 213 -18.39 -17.66 40.48
N THR A 214 -18.55 -17.90 41.77
CA THR A 214 -17.52 -18.12 42.78
C THR A 214 -17.02 -19.57 42.67
N THR A 215 -15.73 -19.82 42.82
CA THR A 215 -15.24 -21.13 43.26
C THR A 215 -14.08 -20.94 44.22
N GLN A 216 -14.23 -21.51 45.42
CA GLN A 216 -13.25 -21.56 46.50
C GLN A 216 -12.57 -22.93 46.52
N ALA A 217 -11.26 -22.88 46.77
CA ALA A 217 -10.49 -23.62 47.80
C ALA A 217 -9.89 -25.02 47.56
N ALA A 218 -8.77 -25.15 48.30
CA ALA A 218 -7.98 -26.28 48.78
C ALA A 218 -6.81 -26.73 47.87
N GLU A 219 -5.57 -26.33 48.17
CA GLU A 219 -4.63 -26.87 49.19
C GLU A 219 -4.09 -28.27 48.86
N GLY A 220 -2.76 -28.32 48.68
CA GLY A 220 -1.99 -29.53 48.45
C GLY A 220 -0.49 -29.23 48.53
N THR A 221 0.02 -29.16 49.76
CA THR A 221 1.44 -29.08 50.10
C THR A 221 2.14 -30.42 49.85
N THR A 222 3.31 -30.43 49.21
CA THR A 222 4.44 -31.28 49.61
C THR A 222 5.76 -30.75 49.08
N ALA A 223 6.75 -30.72 49.97
CA ALA A 223 8.11 -30.27 49.76
C ALA A 223 8.98 -31.34 49.09
N GLY A 224 10.01 -30.90 48.37
CA GLY A 224 11.12 -31.74 47.91
C GLY A 224 12.12 -30.96 47.04
N THR A 225 13.28 -30.66 47.61
CA THR A 225 14.43 -29.91 47.06
C THR A 225 14.97 -30.46 45.71
N PRO A 226 15.75 -29.69 44.94
CA PRO A 226 17.21 -29.79 45.12
C PRO A 226 17.98 -28.47 44.92
N ALA A 227 19.11 -28.37 45.61
CA ALA A 227 20.17 -27.43 45.31
C ALA A 227 21.29 -28.13 44.52
N LYS A 228 21.92 -27.34 43.62
CA LYS A 228 23.27 -27.43 43.03
C LYS A 228 23.40 -27.86 41.55
N LYS A 229 24.03 -26.92 40.84
CA LYS A 229 25.12 -27.05 39.84
C LYS A 229 24.83 -27.75 38.50
N GLY A 230 25.06 -27.00 37.43
CA GLY A 230 25.59 -27.53 36.17
C GLY A 230 25.00 -26.87 34.93
N ALA A 231 25.64 -25.81 34.44
CA ALA A 231 25.52 -25.42 33.04
C ALA A 231 26.32 -26.42 32.18
N PRO A 232 25.76 -26.84 31.03
CA PRO A 232 26.36 -26.53 29.73
C PRO A 232 25.27 -26.00 28.79
N GLY A 233 25.43 -24.85 28.13
CA GLY A 233 26.32 -24.72 26.99
C GLY A 233 25.59 -25.17 25.71
N PHE A 234 24.84 -24.26 25.07
CA PHE A 234 24.46 -24.39 23.67
C PHE A 234 24.48 -23.02 22.98
N THR A 235 25.68 -22.65 22.54
CA THR A 235 25.91 -21.76 21.42
C THR A 235 25.44 -22.49 20.16
N ALA A 236 24.41 -22.00 19.49
CA ALA A 236 24.08 -22.43 18.13
C ALA A 236 23.72 -21.19 17.31
N VAL A 237 24.76 -20.53 16.82
CA VAL A 237 24.72 -19.71 15.62
C VAL A 237 24.38 -20.64 14.46
N PHE A 238 23.24 -20.46 13.81
CA PHE A 238 23.02 -21.00 12.48
C PHE A 238 22.71 -19.85 11.52
N ALA A 239 23.77 -19.44 10.83
CA ALA A 239 23.68 -18.87 9.51
C ALA A 239 23.17 -19.96 8.56
N ILE A 240 22.07 -19.71 7.84
CA ILE A 240 21.77 -20.41 6.59
C ILE A 240 21.44 -19.36 5.54
N ALA A 241 22.51 -18.87 4.91
CA ALA A 241 22.45 -18.27 3.60
C ALA A 241 22.62 -19.37 2.55
N GLY A 242 21.77 -19.33 1.51
CA GLY A 242 22.13 -19.78 0.15
C GLY A 242 22.04 -21.28 -0.18
N MET A 243 20.87 -21.74 -0.61
CA MET A 243 20.78 -22.85 -1.58
C MET A 243 19.56 -22.68 -2.51
N LEU A 244 19.64 -21.71 -3.44
CA LEU A 244 18.71 -21.65 -4.59
C LEU A 244 19.41 -21.35 -5.92
N ALA A 245 20.75 -21.30 -5.96
CA ALA A 245 21.52 -21.05 -7.19
C ALA A 245 22.03 -22.31 -7.90
N VAL A 246 21.97 -23.50 -7.27
CA VAL A 246 22.53 -24.74 -7.86
C VAL A 246 21.52 -25.48 -8.77
N ALA A 247 20.21 -25.32 -8.54
CA ALA A 247 19.19 -25.97 -9.38
C ALA A 247 19.08 -25.36 -10.79
N TYR A 248 19.39 -24.06 -10.96
CA TYR A 248 19.26 -23.37 -12.26
C TYR A 248 20.44 -23.66 -13.21
N ALA A 249 21.64 -23.92 -12.68
CA ALA A 249 22.82 -24.23 -13.50
C ALA A 249 22.79 -25.63 -14.14
N MET A 250 22.03 -26.58 -13.55
CA MET A 250 21.95 -27.96 -14.09
C MET A 250 20.87 -28.14 -15.16
N MET A 251 19.97 -27.17 -15.36
CA MET A 251 18.96 -27.21 -16.43
C MET A 251 19.41 -26.54 -17.75
N ARG A 252 20.55 -25.83 -17.78
CA ARG A 252 21.07 -25.17 -18.99
C ARG A 252 22.11 -25.99 -19.79
N ARG A 253 22.35 -27.26 -19.44
CA ARG A 253 23.27 -28.16 -20.17
C ARG A 253 22.57 -29.26 -20.99
N ARG A 254 21.26 -29.13 -21.22
CA ARG A 254 20.51 -29.94 -22.19
C ARG A 254 19.62 -29.04 -23.05
N ALA A 255 20.26 -28.26 -23.90
CA ALA A 255 19.73 -27.70 -25.14
C ALA A 255 20.91 -27.52 -26.09
#